data_AF-A0A0E3ZJP7-F1
#
_entry.id   AF-A0A0E3ZJP7-F1
#
_cell.length_a   1.000
_cell.length_b   1.000
_cell.length_c   1.000
_cell.angle_alpha   90.00
_cell.angle_beta   90.00
_cell.angle_gamma   90.00
#
_symmetry.space_group_name_H-M   'P 1'
#
loop_
_entity.id
_entity.type
_entity.pdbx_description
1 polymer ?
#
loop_
_entity_poly.entity_id
_entity_poly.type
_entity_poly.pdbx_seq_one_letter_code
_entity_poly.pdbx_strand_id
1 'polypeptide(L)'
;MKGKDKQREVSSWADIKNRVYGVKGTERRDNLDREFESFKIGLELKKAREARHLTQQELGEIIDKKRTYISRVENDGSNLTLKTLFDIVEKGLGGKVKISIEL
;
A
#
# COMPACT_ATOMS: atom_id res chain seq x y z
N MET A 1 34.67 2.82 -40.10
CA MET A 1 33.21 2.95 -39.90
C MET A 1 32.94 2.96 -38.40
N LYS A 2 32.47 4.07 -37.82
CA LYS A 2 32.11 4.14 -36.40
C LYS A 2 30.75 3.44 -36.22
N GLY A 3 30.72 2.37 -35.42
CA GLY A 3 29.49 1.70 -35.05
C GLY A 3 28.57 2.67 -34.33
N LYS A 4 27.33 2.82 -34.81
CA LYS A 4 26.31 3.60 -34.11
C LYS A 4 25.92 2.81 -32.86
N ASP A 5 26.36 3.28 -31.70
CA ASP A 5 25.84 2.84 -30.42
C ASP A 5 24.33 3.13 -30.40
N LYS A 6 23.51 2.07 -30.44
CA LYS A 6 22.08 2.17 -30.14
C LYS A 6 21.98 2.49 -28.65
N GLN A 7 21.85 3.76 -28.31
CA GLN A 7 21.35 4.16 -27.00
C GLN A 7 20.04 3.40 -26.77
N ARG A 8 20.05 2.49 -25.78
CA ARG A 8 18.82 1.88 -25.29
C ARG A 8 17.99 3.04 -24.74
N GLU A 9 16.87 3.35 -25.36
CA GLU A 9 15.93 4.34 -24.81
C GLU A 9 15.41 3.83 -23.47
N VAL A 10 16.03 4.29 -22.38
CA VAL A 10 15.57 4.01 -21.03
C VAL A 10 14.40 4.96 -20.76
N SER A 11 13.18 4.45 -20.88
CA SER A 11 11.98 5.19 -20.46
C SER A 11 11.94 5.27 -18.94
N SER A 12 11.60 6.43 -18.38
CA SER A 12 11.36 6.53 -16.94
C SER A 12 10.09 5.77 -16.56
N TRP A 13 9.97 5.43 -15.27
CA TRP A 13 8.73 4.84 -14.75
C TRP A 13 7.52 5.76 -14.97
N ALA A 14 7.72 7.08 -14.95
CA ALA A 14 6.67 8.05 -15.24
C ALA A 14 6.22 7.95 -16.71
N ASP A 15 7.16 7.87 -17.64
CA ASP A 15 6.87 7.75 -19.08
C ASP A 15 6.12 6.47 -19.40
N ILE A 16 6.55 5.36 -18.79
CA ILE A 16 5.88 4.06 -18.94
C ILE A 16 4.45 4.15 -18.39
N LYS A 17 4.25 4.75 -17.21
CA LYS A 17 2.92 4.90 -16.60
C LYS A 17 1.99 5.75 -17.46
N ASN A 18 2.49 6.86 -18.00
CA ASN A 18 1.72 7.72 -18.91
C ASN A 18 1.31 6.96 -20.18
N ARG A 19 2.24 6.20 -20.77
CA ARG A 19 1.97 5.42 -21.98
C ARG A 19 0.98 4.28 -21.75
N VAL A 20 1.07 3.58 -20.62
CA VAL A 20 0.27 2.37 -20.36
C VAL A 20 -1.08 2.71 -19.73
N TYR A 21 -1.12 3.65 -18.78
CA TYR A 21 -2.29 3.92 -17.95
C TYR A 21 -2.92 5.29 -18.21
N GLY A 22 -2.32 6.09 -19.09
CA GLY A 22 -2.71 7.48 -19.31
C GLY A 22 -2.02 8.43 -18.34
N VAL A 23 -2.16 9.72 -18.61
CA VAL A 23 -1.67 10.79 -17.72
C VAL A 23 -2.55 10.89 -16.46
N LYS A 24 -2.03 11.53 -15.40
CA LYS A 24 -2.81 11.82 -14.19
C LYS A 24 -4.11 12.57 -14.52
N GLY A 25 -5.20 12.25 -13.83
CA GLY A 25 -6.53 12.80 -14.10
C GLY A 25 -7.33 12.05 -15.16
N THR A 26 -6.75 11.01 -15.79
CA THR A 26 -7.53 10.08 -16.60
C THR A 26 -8.12 8.99 -15.71
N GLU A 27 -9.35 8.55 -15.99
CA GLU A 27 -10.04 7.55 -15.18
C GLU A 27 -9.20 6.30 -14.92
N ARG A 28 -8.53 5.78 -15.96
CA ARG A 28 -7.64 4.61 -15.84
C ARG A 28 -6.46 4.87 -14.90
N ARG A 29 -5.85 6.05 -14.98
CA ARG A 29 -4.73 6.43 -14.13
C ARG A 29 -5.17 6.65 -12.69
N ASP A 30 -6.31 7.29 -12.49
CA ASP A 30 -6.87 7.60 -11.16
C ASP A 30 -7.36 6.33 -10.46
N ASN A 31 -7.91 5.36 -11.20
CA ASN A 31 -8.26 4.06 -10.64
C ASN A 31 -7.02 3.28 -10.19
N LEU A 32 -5.96 3.26 -11.00
CA LEU A 32 -4.67 2.66 -10.61
C LEU A 32 -4.09 3.34 -9.36
N ASP A 33 -4.11 4.66 -9.30
CA ASP A 33 -3.58 5.40 -8.15
C ASP A 33 -4.44 5.14 -6.89
N ARG A 34 -5.77 4.99 -7.01
CA ARG A 34 -6.66 4.58 -5.91
C ARG A 34 -6.39 3.17 -5.40
N GLU A 35 -6.21 2.20 -6.30
CA GLU A 35 -5.83 0.83 -5.93
C GLU A 35 -4.47 0.81 -5.21
N PHE A 36 -3.53 1.63 -5.69
CA PHE A 36 -2.20 1.75 -5.09
C PHE A 36 -2.22 2.35 -3.68
N GLU A 37 -3.07 3.35 -3.41
CA GLU A 37 -3.17 3.92 -2.06
C GLU A 37 -3.67 2.88 -1.03
N SER A 38 -4.58 1.98 -1.42
CA SER A 38 -5.01 0.89 -0.53
C SER A 38 -3.86 -0.07 -0.18
N PHE A 39 -3.04 -0.42 -1.17
CA PHE A 39 -1.84 -1.24 -0.97
C PHE A 39 -0.84 -0.56 -0.02
N LYS A 40 -0.64 0.76 -0.19
CA LYS A 40 0.27 1.55 0.64
C LYS A 40 -0.14 1.54 2.12
N ILE A 41 -1.44 1.60 2.43
CA ILE A 41 -1.91 1.48 3.82
C ILE A 41 -1.50 0.13 4.43
N GLY A 42 -1.70 -0.98 3.71
CA GLY A 42 -1.28 -2.32 4.16
C GLY A 42 0.21 -2.39 4.45
N LEU A 43 1.04 -1.79 3.59
CA LEU A 43 2.49 -1.71 3.78
C LEU A 43 2.88 -0.87 5.01
N GLU A 44 2.21 0.26 5.26
CA GLU A 44 2.48 1.08 6.45
C GLU A 44 2.09 0.35 7.74
N LEU A 45 0.99 -0.41 7.74
CA LEU A 45 0.63 -1.26 8.88
C LEU A 45 1.68 -2.34 9.13
N LYS A 46 2.21 -2.96 8.08
CA LYS A 46 3.30 -3.94 8.18
C LYS A 46 4.54 -3.34 8.83
N LYS A 47 4.98 -2.17 8.36
CA LYS A 47 6.13 -1.45 8.94
C LYS A 47 5.90 -1.11 10.41
N ALA A 48 4.71 -0.62 10.75
CA ALA A 48 4.37 -0.28 12.13
C ALA A 48 4.38 -1.52 13.04
N ARG A 49 3.86 -2.67 12.56
CA ARG A 49 3.96 -3.96 13.26
C ARG A 49 5.41 -4.37 13.50
N GLU A 50 6.25 -4.29 12.46
CA GLU A 50 7.67 -4.66 12.53
C GLU A 50 8.46 -3.74 13.47
N ALA A 51 8.15 -2.44 13.49
CA ALA A 51 8.71 -1.46 14.42
C ALA A 51 8.31 -1.73 15.89
N ARG A 52 7.18 -2.41 16.11
CA ARG A 52 6.76 -2.92 17.43
C ARG A 52 7.31 -4.30 17.75
N HIS A 53 8.14 -4.88 16.87
CA HIS A 53 8.70 -6.23 17.00
C HIS A 53 7.67 -7.34 17.13
N LEU A 54 6.48 -7.15 16.54
CA LEU A 54 5.42 -8.16 16.54
C LEU A 54 5.45 -9.00 15.26
N THR A 55 5.19 -10.29 15.38
CA THR A 55 4.86 -11.16 14.24
C THR A 55 3.41 -10.96 13.80
N GLN A 56 3.07 -11.43 12.60
CA GLN A 56 1.68 -11.40 12.12
C GLN A 56 0.73 -12.23 13.01
N GLN A 57 1.26 -13.26 13.66
CA GLN A 57 0.47 -14.11 14.55
C GLN A 57 0.18 -13.38 15.85
N GLU A 58 1.19 -12.81 16.49
CA GLU A 58 1.02 -12.05 17.74
C GLU A 58 0.10 -10.85 17.55
N LEU A 59 0.24 -10.08 16.47
CA LEU A 59 -0.70 -8.99 16.17
C LEU A 59 -2.13 -9.52 16.01
N GLY A 60 -2.30 -10.66 15.34
CA GLY A 60 -3.59 -11.32 15.19
C GLY A 60 -4.19 -11.70 16.54
N GLU A 61 -3.40 -12.29 17.44
CA GLU A 61 -3.82 -12.67 18.78
C GLU A 61 -4.28 -11.46 19.61
N ILE A 62 -3.57 -10.32 19.54
CA ILE A 62 -3.94 -9.09 20.25
C ILE A 62 -5.33 -8.57 19.83
N ILE A 63 -5.68 -8.69 18.55
CA ILE A 63 -6.94 -8.16 18.00
C ILE A 63 -8.01 -9.23 17.74
N ASP A 64 -7.81 -10.44 18.28
CA ASP A 64 -8.70 -11.60 18.10
C ASP A 64 -8.96 -11.92 16.61
N LYS A 65 -7.88 -12.10 15.84
CA LYS A 65 -7.88 -12.44 14.42
C LYS A 65 -6.81 -13.49 14.10
N LYS A 66 -7.04 -14.24 13.02
CA LYS A 66 -6.07 -15.22 12.52
C LYS A 66 -4.88 -14.52 11.86
N ARG A 67 -3.68 -15.11 11.95
CA ARG A 67 -2.48 -14.66 11.21
C ARG A 67 -2.75 -14.42 9.71
N THR A 68 -3.54 -15.29 9.07
CA THR A 68 -3.90 -15.15 7.64
C THR A 68 -4.70 -13.89 7.33
N TYR A 69 -5.48 -13.40 8.30
CA TYR A 69 -6.19 -12.13 8.17
C TYR A 69 -5.19 -10.95 8.17
N ILE A 70 -4.25 -10.93 9.12
CA ILE A 70 -3.19 -9.91 9.17
C ILE A 70 -2.36 -9.92 7.88
N SER A 71 -1.98 -11.09 7.40
CA SER A 71 -1.26 -11.23 6.13
C SER A 71 -2.02 -10.65 4.95
N ARG A 72 -3.35 -10.86 4.87
CA ARG A 72 -4.16 -10.29 3.79
C ARG A 72 -4.22 -8.76 3.88
N VAL A 73 -4.41 -8.23 5.09
CA VAL A 73 -4.44 -6.78 5.31
C VAL A 73 -3.12 -6.12 4.89
N GLU A 74 -1.99 -6.73 5.26
CA GLU A 74 -0.66 -6.17 4.96
C GLU A 74 -0.25 -6.26 3.49
N ASN A 75 -0.75 -7.25 2.74
CA ASN A 75 -0.28 -7.53 1.37
C ASN A 75 -1.25 -7.11 0.26
N ASP A 76 -2.56 -7.04 0.54
CA ASP A 76 -3.59 -6.77 -0.48
C ASP A 76 -4.31 -5.44 -0.21
N GLY A 77 -4.58 -5.09 1.06
CA GLY A 77 -5.09 -3.76 1.49
C GLY A 77 -6.46 -3.33 0.92
N SER A 78 -6.91 -3.93 -0.18
CA SER A 78 -8.03 -3.53 -1.04
C SER A 78 -9.41 -3.61 -0.38
N ASN A 79 -9.54 -4.34 0.74
CA ASN A 79 -10.77 -4.50 1.51
C ASN A 79 -10.61 -4.09 2.99
N LEU A 80 -9.69 -3.16 3.28
CA LEU A 80 -9.52 -2.67 4.64
C LEU A 80 -10.68 -1.75 5.04
N THR A 81 -11.47 -2.17 6.03
CA THR A 81 -12.49 -1.30 6.62
C THR A 81 -11.87 -0.34 7.64
N LEU A 82 -12.51 0.80 7.89
CA LEU A 82 -12.09 1.73 8.96
C LEU A 82 -12.05 1.01 10.32
N LYS A 83 -13.04 0.16 10.62
CA LYS A 83 -13.06 -0.64 11.85
C LYS A 83 -11.80 -1.50 11.98
N THR A 84 -11.39 -2.16 10.90
CA THR A 84 -10.16 -2.97 10.88
C THR A 84 -8.92 -2.10 11.11
N LEU A 85 -8.87 -0.91 10.50
CA LEU A 85 -7.77 0.03 10.70
C LEU A 85 -7.67 0.45 12.18
N PHE A 86 -8.79 0.80 12.82
CA PHE A 86 -8.84 1.12 14.25
C PHE A 86 -8.44 -0.08 15.13
N ASP A 87 -8.97 -1.27 14.86
CA ASP A 87 -8.64 -2.48 15.61
C ASP A 87 -7.12 -2.76 15.54
N ILE A 88 -6.51 -2.70 14.35
CA ILE A 88 -5.06 -2.92 14.19
C ILE A 88 -4.25 -1.81 14.85
N VAL A 89 -4.54 -0.54 14.56
CA VAL A 89 -3.69 0.58 14.99
C VAL A 89 -3.83 0.84 16.48
N GLU A 90 -5.05 0.93 17.00
CA GLU A 90 -5.28 1.37 18.37
C GLU A 90 -5.20 0.22 19.37
N LYS A 91 -5.81 -0.93 19.06
CA LYS A 91 -5.76 -2.10 19.95
C LYS A 91 -4.49 -2.93 19.73
N GLY A 92 -4.16 -3.21 18.46
CA GLY A 92 -3.02 -4.05 18.10
C GLY A 92 -1.67 -3.38 18.32
N LEU A 93 -1.51 -2.15 17.82
CA LEU A 93 -0.23 -1.44 17.78
C LEU A 93 -0.10 -0.34 18.84
N GLY A 94 -1.16 -0.07 19.62
CA GLY A 94 -1.17 0.98 20.66
C GLY A 94 -0.94 2.40 20.12
N GLY A 95 -1.30 2.64 18.86
CA GLY A 95 -1.24 3.93 18.18
C GLY A 95 -2.56 4.69 18.24
N LYS A 96 -2.70 5.71 17.40
CA LYS A 96 -3.94 6.45 17.18
C LYS A 96 -4.15 6.69 15.70
N VAL A 97 -5.36 6.47 15.21
CA VAL A 97 -5.71 6.80 13.84
C VAL A 97 -6.16 8.26 13.79
N LYS A 98 -5.60 9.05 12.86
CA LYS A 98 -6.10 10.39 12.52
C LYS A 98 -6.56 10.38 11.08
N ILE A 99 -7.80 10.78 10.84
CA ILE A 99 -8.42 10.88 9.52
C ILE A 99 -8.78 12.34 9.28
N SER A 100 -8.32 12.90 8.17
CA SER A 100 -8.68 14.24 7.70
C SER A 100 -9.35 14.13 6.34
N ILE A 101 -10.39 14.93 6.14
CA ILE A 101 -11.08 15.06 4.85
C ILE A 101 -10.88 16.50 4.40
N GLU A 102 -10.33 16.67 3.20
CA GLU A 102 -10.22 17.96 2.52
C GLU A 102 -11.23 17.98 1.37
N LEU A 103 -11.90 19.12 1.16
CA LEU A 103 -12.92 19.34 0.13
C LEU A 103 -12.38 20.21 -1.00
#